data_AF-A0A183A3N2-F1
#
_entry.id   AF-A0A183A3N2-F1
#
_cell.length_a   1.000
_cell.length_b   1.000
_cell.length_c   1.000
_cell.angle_alpha   90.00
_cell.angle_beta   90.00
_cell.angle_gamma   90.00
#
_symmetry.space_group_name_H-M   'P 1'
#
loop_
_entity.id
_entity.type
_entity.pdbx_description
1 polymer ?
#
loop_
_entity_poly.entity_id
_entity_poly.type
_entity_poly.pdbx_seq_one_letter_code
_entity_poly.pdbx_strand_id
1 'polypeptide(L)'
;MDAPEMNDTVGEAFATVFENTPYFLEWALLFPDTIQQALTVDSSRIDLIRWAIELTRSSGLLPEDDLRMFADAEQELNFVPRKPTYQNPYATLQVSEVKFTA
;
A
#
# COMPACT_ATOMS: atom_id res chain seq x y z
N MET A 1 -32.88 16.57 4.92
CA MET A 1 -31.98 16.49 3.76
C MET A 1 -31.66 15.03 3.63
N ASP A 2 -32.28 14.36 2.68
CA ASP A 2 -32.03 12.95 2.45
C ASP A 2 -30.59 12.81 1.94
N ALA A 3 -29.86 11.82 2.46
CA ALA A 3 -28.52 11.54 1.99
C ALA A 3 -28.60 11.26 0.48
N PRO A 4 -27.70 11.82 -0.34
CA PRO A 4 -27.68 11.49 -1.75
C PRO A 4 -27.56 9.98 -1.90
N GLU A 5 -28.46 9.36 -2.67
CA GLU A 5 -28.39 7.94 -2.98
C GLU A 5 -27.02 7.68 -3.62
N MET A 6 -26.24 6.80 -2.98
CA MET A 6 -24.93 6.43 -3.50
C MET A 6 -25.17 5.69 -4.81
N ASN A 7 -24.64 6.19 -5.92
CA ASN A 7 -24.63 5.44 -7.17
C ASN A 7 -23.85 4.15 -6.89
N ASP A 8 -24.52 2.99 -6.94
CA ASP A 8 -23.96 1.68 -6.59
C ASP A 8 -22.61 1.45 -7.29
N THR A 9 -22.48 1.88 -8.55
CA THR A 9 -21.22 1.78 -9.32
C THR A 9 -20.09 2.62 -8.73
N VAL A 10 -20.39 3.80 -8.18
CA VAL A 10 -19.41 4.67 -7.54
C VAL A 10 -19.01 4.10 -6.18
N GLY A 11 -19.97 3.63 -5.39
CA GLY A 11 -19.72 2.96 -4.11
C GLY A 11 -18.81 1.74 -4.26
N GLU A 12 -19.11 0.88 -5.23
CA GLU A 12 -18.29 -0.29 -5.58
C GLU A 12 -16.86 0.09 -6.00
N ALA A 13 -16.69 1.17 -6.76
CA ALA A 13 -15.38 1.66 -7.16
C ALA A 13 -14.55 2.12 -5.95
N PHE A 14 -15.15 2.86 -5.02
CA PHE A 14 -14.47 3.26 -3.78
C PHE A 14 -14.13 2.06 -2.90
N ALA A 15 -15.07 1.13 -2.72
CA ALA A 15 -14.81 -0.10 -1.97
C ALA A 15 -13.63 -0.88 -2.57
N THR A 16 -13.59 -1.00 -3.90
CA THR A 16 -12.47 -1.63 -4.61
C THR A 16 -11.14 -0.95 -4.29
N VAL A 17 -11.07 0.38 -4.24
CA VAL A 17 -9.84 1.09 -3.88
C VAL A 17 -9.48 0.84 -2.41
N PHE A 18 -10.45 0.95 -1.50
CA PHE A 18 -10.24 0.85 -0.06
C PHE A 18 -9.82 -0.55 0.38
N GLU A 19 -10.32 -1.60 -0.26
CA GLU A 19 -9.97 -2.98 0.06
C GLU A 19 -8.61 -3.37 -0.55
N ASN A 20 -8.33 -2.94 -1.77
CA ASN A 20 -7.10 -3.35 -2.46
C ASN A 20 -5.87 -2.53 -2.05
N THR A 21 -6.04 -1.30 -1.56
CA THR A 21 -4.89 -0.46 -1.18
C THR A 21 -4.11 -1.05 0.00
N PRO A 22 -4.72 -1.42 1.14
CA PRO A 22 -4.01 -2.06 2.24
C PRO A 22 -3.30 -3.34 1.80
N TYR A 23 -3.98 -4.17 1.02
CA TYR A 23 -3.43 -5.43 0.53
C TYR A 23 -2.21 -5.22 -0.39
N PHE A 24 -2.26 -4.24 -1.28
CA PHE A 24 -1.11 -3.86 -2.09
C PHE A 24 0.07 -3.37 -1.24
N LEU A 25 -0.18 -2.61 -0.17
CA LEU A 25 0.88 -2.11 0.72
C LEU A 25 1.52 -3.23 1.53
N GLU A 26 0.75 -4.22 1.97
CA GLU A 26 1.30 -5.43 2.58
C GLU A 26 2.24 -6.17 1.61
N TRP A 27 1.85 -6.28 0.33
CA TRP A 27 2.72 -6.85 -0.71
C TRP A 27 3.96 -6.02 -0.99
N ALA A 28 3.86 -4.69 -0.93
CA ALA A 28 5.01 -3.81 -1.06
C ALA A 28 6.03 -4.04 0.07
N LEU A 29 5.56 -4.40 1.26
CA LEU A 29 6.41 -4.76 2.38
C LEU A 29 6.98 -6.19 2.25
N LEU A 30 6.17 -7.15 1.81
CA LEU A 30 6.63 -8.54 1.61
C LEU A 30 7.61 -8.69 0.44
N PHE A 31 7.34 -8.03 -0.68
CA PHE A 31 8.07 -8.18 -1.96
C PHE A 31 8.53 -6.82 -2.53
N PRO A 32 9.34 -6.05 -1.79
CA PRO A 32 9.68 -4.67 -2.13
C PRO A 32 10.34 -4.53 -3.49
N ASP A 33 11.27 -5.43 -3.84
CA ASP A 33 11.98 -5.38 -5.12
C ASP A 33 11.04 -5.59 -6.31
N THR A 34 10.14 -6.57 -6.23
CA THR A 34 9.14 -6.87 -7.26
C THR A 34 8.21 -5.68 -7.48
N ILE A 35 7.70 -5.10 -6.40
CA ILE A 35 6.77 -3.97 -6.48
C ILE A 35 7.48 -2.71 -6.99
N GLN A 36 8.68 -2.41 -6.50
CA GLN A 36 9.47 -1.28 -7.02
C GLN A 36 9.78 -1.44 -8.51
N GLN A 37 10.14 -2.65 -8.97
CA GLN A 37 10.31 -2.93 -10.39
C GLN A 37 9.02 -2.68 -11.17
N ALA A 38 7.87 -3.16 -10.68
CA ALA A 38 6.59 -2.97 -11.35
C ALA A 38 6.15 -1.49 -11.45
N LEU A 39 6.53 -0.66 -10.46
CA LEU A 39 6.24 0.78 -10.45
C LEU A 39 7.20 1.59 -11.32
N THR A 40 8.48 1.21 -11.39
CA THR A 40 9.48 1.96 -12.19
C THR A 40 9.29 1.79 -13.70
N VAL A 41 8.67 0.68 -14.14
CA VAL A 41 8.31 0.45 -15.55
C VAL A 41 7.34 1.51 -16.09
N ASP A 42 6.47 2.05 -15.23
CA ASP A 42 5.47 3.04 -15.62
C ASP A 42 5.21 4.00 -14.44
N SER A 43 5.85 5.17 -14.52
CA SER A 43 5.79 6.18 -13.47
C SER A 43 4.38 6.71 -13.19
N SER A 44 3.42 6.59 -14.12
CA SER A 44 2.03 6.98 -13.86
C SER A 44 1.38 6.14 -12.75
N ARG A 45 1.90 4.93 -12.51
CA ARG A 45 1.45 4.07 -11.41
C ARG A 45 1.83 4.63 -10.05
N ILE A 46 2.94 5.37 -9.95
CA ILE A 46 3.37 5.98 -8.69
C ILE A 46 2.32 7.01 -8.23
N ASP A 47 1.87 7.87 -9.14
CA ASP A 47 0.86 8.88 -8.84
C ASP A 47 -0.49 8.24 -8.49
N LEU A 48 -0.88 7.19 -9.21
CA LEU A 48 -2.11 6.44 -8.93
C LEU A 48 -2.09 5.78 -7.55
N ILE A 49 -0.99 5.12 -7.19
CA ILE A 49 -0.87 4.47 -5.88
C ILE A 49 -0.81 5.52 -4.76
N ARG A 50 -0.08 6.63 -4.94
CA ARG A 50 -0.09 7.74 -3.97
C ARG A 50 -1.49 8.29 -3.74
N TRP A 51 -2.26 8.47 -4.82
CA TRP A 51 -3.66 8.88 -4.73
C TRP A 51 -4.51 7.85 -3.96
N ALA A 52 -4.37 6.56 -4.25
CA ALA A 52 -5.13 5.50 -3.59
C ALA A 52 -4.82 5.40 -2.07
N ILE A 53 -3.55 5.56 -1.70
CA ILE A 53 -3.08 5.63 -0.31
C ILE A 53 -3.75 6.79 0.41
N GLU A 54 -3.68 8.00 -0.14
CA GLU A 54 -4.23 9.19 0.50
C GLU A 54 -5.76 9.14 0.58
N LEU A 55 -6.42 8.67 -0.47
CA LEU A 55 -7.85 8.50 -0.49
C LEU A 55 -8.30 7.52 0.61
N THR A 56 -7.66 6.35 0.69
CA THR A 56 -7.97 5.33 1.70
C THR A 56 -7.72 5.86 3.11
N ARG A 57 -6.60 6.56 3.33
CA ARG A 57 -6.27 7.20 4.62
C ARG A 57 -7.31 8.23 5.03
N SER A 58 -7.74 9.08 4.09
CA SER A 58 -8.72 10.14 4.35
C SER A 58 -10.15 9.63 4.59
N SER A 59 -10.43 8.37 4.24
CA SER A 59 -11.78 7.77 4.40
C SER A 59 -12.21 7.60 5.85
N GLY A 60 -11.25 7.54 6.79
CA GLY A 60 -11.52 7.23 8.20
C GLY A 60 -11.92 5.77 8.46
N LEU A 61 -11.81 4.88 7.47
CA LEU A 61 -12.16 3.46 7.57
C LEU A 61 -11.00 2.59 8.08
N LEU A 62 -9.77 3.11 8.10
CA LEU A 62 -8.58 2.36 8.51
C LEU A 62 -8.43 2.31 10.04
N PRO A 63 -8.28 1.12 10.64
CA PRO A 63 -7.77 0.94 12.00
C PRO A 63 -6.41 1.65 12.21
N GLU A 64 -6.13 2.06 13.44
CA GLU A 64 -4.86 2.72 13.78
C GLU A 64 -3.64 1.83 13.50
N ASP A 65 -3.79 0.52 13.68
CA ASP A 65 -2.73 -0.46 13.40
C ASP A 65 -2.37 -0.49 11.89
N ASP A 66 -3.36 -0.30 11.01
CA ASP A 66 -3.14 -0.25 9.56
C ASP A 66 -2.43 1.05 9.14
N LEU A 67 -2.62 2.15 9.86
CA LEU A 67 -1.92 3.41 9.57
C LEU A 67 -0.41 3.28 9.72
N ARG A 68 0.07 2.41 10.61
CA ARG A 68 1.51 2.13 10.74
C ARG A 68 2.04 1.37 9.52
N MET A 69 1.31 0.33 9.09
CA MET A 69 1.64 -0.42 7.87
C MET A 69 1.73 0.51 6.65
N PHE A 70 0.81 1.47 6.53
CA PHE A 70 0.83 2.46 5.45
C PHE A 70 2.13 3.29 5.47
N ALA A 71 2.50 3.81 6.64
CA ALA A 71 3.71 4.62 6.78
C ALA A 71 5.00 3.81 6.53
N ASP A 72 5.01 2.53 6.88
CA ASP A 72 6.11 1.62 6.61
C ASP A 72 6.21 1.33 5.10
N ALA A 73 5.10 1.00 4.45
CA ALA A 73 5.05 0.73 3.02
C ALA A 73 5.45 1.96 2.18
N GLU A 74 5.03 3.18 2.57
CA GLU A 74 5.47 4.42 1.91
C GLU A 74 6.99 4.65 2.02
N GLN A 75 7.61 4.26 3.13
CA GLN A 75 9.08 4.31 3.29
C GLN A 75 9.77 3.20 2.49
N GLU A 76 9.13 2.04 2.36
CA GLU A 76 9.65 0.92 1.56
C GLU A 76 9.62 1.24 0.07
N LEU A 77 8.55 1.89 -0.40
CA LEU A 77 8.35 2.30 -1.78
C LEU A 77 9.09 3.61 -2.15
N ASN A 78 9.81 4.22 -1.20
CA ASN A 78 10.46 5.52 -1.35
C ASN A 78 9.50 6.66 -1.72
N PHE A 79 8.23 6.58 -1.28
CA PHE A 79 7.27 7.66 -1.46
C PHE A 79 7.47 8.79 -0.45
N VAL A 80 8.00 8.44 0.72
CA VAL A 80 8.44 9.37 1.76
C VAL A 80 9.88 9.06 2.18
N PRO A 81 10.61 10.01 2.78
CA PRO A 81 11.96 9.76 3.27
C PRO A 81 11.99 8.64 4.31
N ARG A 82 12.89 7.66 4.13
CA ARG A 82 13.10 6.57 5.07
C ARG A 82 13.76 7.09 6.36
N LYS A 83 13.16 6.79 7.51
CA LYS A 83 13.73 7.11 8.82
C LYS A 83 14.95 6.21 9.10
N PRO A 84 16.00 6.70 9.80
CA PRO A 84 17.16 5.87 10.14
C PRO A 84 16.82 4.63 10.99
N THR A 85 15.73 4.69 11.74
CA THR A 85 15.26 3.60 12.61
C THR A 85 14.30 2.64 11.91
N TYR A 86 13.89 2.93 10.67
CA TYR A 86 12.95 2.08 9.95
C TYR A 86 13.62 0.77 9.55
N GLN A 87 12.93 -0.33 9.82
CA GLN A 87 13.25 -1.65 9.31
C GLN A 87 11.96 -2.27 8.80
N ASN A 88 12.01 -2.88 7.62
CA ASN A 88 10.87 -3.59 7.08
C ASN A 88 10.47 -4.72 8.04
N PRO A 89 9.22 -4.76 8.53
CA PRO A 89 8.77 -5.77 9.48
C PRO A 89 8.87 -7.20 8.95
N TYR A 90 8.85 -7.38 7.62
CA TYR A 90 8.93 -8.68 6.96
C TYR A 90 10.35 -9.05 6.49
N ALA A 91 11.36 -8.24 6.82
CA ALA A 91 12.75 -8.50 6.42
C ALA A 91 13.26 -9.90 6.84
N THR A 92 12.78 -10.43 7.97
CA THR A 92 13.17 -11.75 8.47
C THR A 92 12.59 -12.90 7.63
N LEU A 93 11.39 -12.73 7.07
CA LEU A 93 10.76 -13.72 6.19
C LEU A 93 11.45 -13.77 4.83
N GLN A 94 11.86 -12.61 4.31
CA GLN A 94 12.60 -12.49 3.05
C GLN A 94 13.94 -13.24 3.08
N VAL A 95 14.63 -13.27 4.22
CA VAL A 95 15.90 -14.00 4.37
C VAL A 95 15.71 -15.52 4.36
N SER A 96 14.54 -16.02 4.78
CA SER A 96 14.26 -17.46 4.81
C SER A 96 13.92 -18.08 3.44
N GLU A 97 13.43 -17.29 2.48
CA GLU A 97 13.11 -17.78 1.12
C GLU A 97 14.37 -17.98 0.23
N VAL A 98 15.51 -17.38 0.58
CA VAL A 98 16.76 -17.50 -0.20
C VAL A 98 17.46 -18.88 0.00
N LYS A 99 16.87 -19.83 0.74
CA LYS A 99 17.46 -21.16 0.99
C LYS A 99 16.89 -22.31 0.14
N PHE A 100 16.27 -22.03 -0.99
CA PHE A 100 15.93 -23.06 -1.98
C PHE A 100 16.56 -22.78 -3.34
N THR A 101 17.87 -23.02 -3.46
CA THR A 101 18.48 -23.47 -4.71
C THR A 101 19.53 -24.52 -4.39
N ALA A 102 19.28 -25.72 -4.93
CA ALA A 102 20.18 -26.88 -4.93
C ALA A 102 21.37 -26.69 -5.88
#